data_AF-A0A1B4V245-F1
#
_entry.id   AF-A0A1B4V245-F1
#
_cell.length_a   1.000
_cell.length_b   1.000
_cell.length_c   1.000
_cell.angle_alpha   90.00
_cell.angle_beta   90.00
_cell.angle_gamma   90.00
#
_symmetry.space_group_name_H-M   'P 1'
#
loop_
_entity.id
_entity.type
_entity.pdbx_description
1 polymer ?
#
loop_
_entity_poly.entity_id
_entity_poly.type
_entity_poly.pdbx_seq_one_letter_code
_entity_poly.pdbx_strand_id
1 'polypeptide(L)'
;MSAPLVVTSYCPGGRDCQGKFLQLVLDGVEHLVFAPSNQHGYHSQILERFLDERGIACRWDGQALRVDHPGLKVVGGGRFRLEQAKGALELWDNSQAYGRFDDAGIAEGLRAAAGPWSGLSVVIR
;
A
#
# COMPACT_ATOMS: atom_id res chain seq x y z
N MET A 1 -19.52 7.30 -9.01
CA MET A 1 -18.21 6.98 -9.60
C MET A 1 -17.27 6.73 -8.45
N SER A 2 -16.73 5.52 -8.31
CA SER A 2 -15.73 5.23 -7.27
C SER A 2 -14.46 6.02 -7.56
N ALA A 3 -13.82 6.58 -6.52
CA ALA A 3 -12.56 7.31 -6.67
C ALA A 3 -11.49 6.39 -7.28
N PRO A 4 -10.58 6.91 -8.12
CA PRO A 4 -9.53 6.10 -8.72
C PRO A 4 -8.54 5.64 -7.65
N LEU A 5 -8.39 4.33 -7.50
CA LEU A 5 -7.35 3.73 -6.68
C LEU A 5 -6.00 3.85 -7.41
N VAL A 6 -5.01 4.46 -6.75
CA VAL A 6 -3.65 4.59 -7.28
C VAL A 6 -2.73 3.57 -6.61
N VAL A 7 -2.06 2.74 -7.41
CA VAL A 7 -1.13 1.73 -6.91
C VAL A 7 0.30 2.23 -7.05
N THR A 8 1.02 2.31 -5.94
CA THR A 8 2.47 2.54 -5.90
C THR A 8 3.16 1.26 -5.48
N SER A 9 4.23 0.86 -6.17
CA SER A 9 4.96 -0.36 -5.83
C SER A 9 6.46 -0.16 -5.87
N TYR A 10 7.10 -0.52 -4.76
CA TYR A 10 8.55 -0.60 -4.62
C TYR A 10 9.08 -2.02 -4.86
N CYS A 11 8.20 -2.95 -5.28
CA CYS A 11 8.65 -4.26 -5.73
C CYS A 11 9.43 -4.13 -7.04
N PRO A 12 10.50 -4.92 -7.22
CA PRO A 12 11.15 -5.01 -8.51
C PRO A 12 10.17 -5.56 -9.56
N GLY A 13 10.00 -4.85 -10.67
CA GLY A 13 9.07 -5.24 -11.74
C GLY A 13 9.34 -6.64 -12.31
N GLY A 14 8.28 -7.32 -12.73
CA GLY A 14 8.34 -8.61 -13.43
C GLY A 14 8.78 -9.80 -12.60
N ARG A 15 8.78 -9.71 -11.25
CA ARG A 15 9.17 -10.79 -10.35
C ARG A 15 8.19 -10.96 -9.20
N ASP A 16 8.15 -12.16 -8.65
CA ASP A 16 7.44 -12.45 -7.42
C ASP A 16 7.99 -11.59 -6.28
N CYS A 17 7.09 -11.08 -5.45
CA CYS A 17 7.42 -10.13 -4.40
C CYS A 17 6.54 -10.37 -3.19
N GLN A 18 7.09 -10.26 -1.99
CA GLN A 18 6.31 -10.31 -0.76
C GLN A 18 6.78 -9.23 0.20
N GLY A 19 5.86 -8.77 1.04
CA GLY A 19 6.19 -7.72 2.00
C GLY A 19 4.98 -7.17 2.71
N LYS A 20 4.98 -5.86 2.88
CA LYS A 20 3.94 -5.10 3.57
C LYS A 20 3.35 -4.09 2.62
N PHE A 21 2.09 -3.76 2.83
CA PHE A 21 1.42 -2.71 2.09
C PHE A 21 0.66 -1.78 3.01
N LEU A 22 0.46 -0.55 2.55
CA LEU A 22 -0.30 0.48 3.23
C LEU A 22 -1.45 0.95 2.33
N GLN A 23 -2.63 1.10 2.92
CA GLN A 23 -3.77 1.78 2.31
C GLN A 23 -3.91 3.15 2.97
N LEU A 24 -3.98 4.19 2.16
CA LEU A 24 -4.12 5.57 2.63
C LEU A 24 -4.95 6.40 1.65
N VAL A 25 -5.50 7.49 2.15
CA VAL A 25 -6.08 8.56 1.35
C VAL A 25 -5.16 9.77 1.46
N LEU A 26 -4.79 10.34 0.32
CA LEU A 26 -4.05 11.59 0.24
C LEU A 26 -4.80 12.53 -0.69
N ASP A 27 -5.23 13.68 -0.17
CA ASP A 27 -5.95 14.72 -0.91
C ASP A 27 -7.18 14.19 -1.67
N GLY A 28 -7.90 13.26 -1.02
CA GLY A 28 -9.09 12.62 -1.58
C GLY A 28 -8.83 11.48 -2.56
N VAL A 29 -7.56 11.15 -2.83
CA VAL A 29 -7.16 10.03 -3.68
C VAL A 29 -6.77 8.84 -2.81
N GLU A 30 -7.33 7.67 -3.10
CA GLU A 30 -6.97 6.44 -2.42
C GLU A 30 -5.72 5.81 -3.04
N HIS A 31 -4.81 5.35 -2.18
CA HIS A 31 -3.56 4.74 -2.56
C HIS A 31 -3.37 3.38 -1.89
N LEU A 32 -2.88 2.40 -2.66
CA LEU A 32 -2.23 1.20 -2.14
C LEU A 32 -0.73 1.27 -2.43
N VAL A 33 0.08 1.20 -1.38
CA VAL A 33 1.54 1.31 -1.47
C VAL A 33 2.17 -0.01 -1.05
N PHE A 34 2.79 -0.73 -1.99
CA PHE A 34 3.41 -2.03 -1.77
C PHE A 34 4.93 -1.89 -1.61
N ALA A 35 5.48 -2.51 -0.57
CA ALA A 35 6.91 -2.50 -0.31
C ALA A 35 7.46 -3.88 0.08
N PRO A 36 8.57 -4.33 -0.53
CA PRO A 36 9.13 -5.63 -0.19
C PRO A 36 9.69 -5.63 1.24
N SER A 37 9.55 -6.76 1.95
CA SER A 37 9.93 -6.85 3.37
C SER A 37 11.41 -6.63 3.65
N ASN A 38 12.28 -6.82 2.65
CA ASN A 38 13.71 -6.60 2.77
C ASN A 38 14.10 -5.11 2.72
N GLN A 39 13.20 -4.22 2.30
CA GLN A 39 13.43 -2.77 2.27
C GLN A 39 12.69 -2.05 3.41
N HIS A 40 11.49 -2.51 3.75
CA HIS A 40 10.65 -1.85 4.77
C HIS A 40 10.06 -2.89 5.73
N GLY A 41 10.64 -2.95 6.94
CA GLY A 41 10.18 -3.86 7.99
C GLY A 41 8.90 -3.38 8.68
N TYR A 42 8.62 -2.07 8.62
CA TYR A 42 7.48 -1.45 9.27
C TYR A 42 6.63 -0.63 8.29
N HIS A 43 5.31 -0.61 8.52
CA HIS A 43 4.38 0.19 7.72
C HIS A 43 4.70 1.68 7.74
N SER A 44 5.19 2.21 8.86
CA SER A 44 5.59 3.61 8.99
C SER A 44 6.76 3.98 8.07
N GLN A 45 7.68 3.04 7.80
CA GLN A 45 8.78 3.26 6.83
C GLN A 45 8.27 3.33 5.39
N ILE A 46 7.20 2.58 5.08
CA ILE A 46 6.53 2.68 3.77
C ILE A 46 5.90 4.06 3.62
N LEU A 47 5.21 4.54 4.67
CA LEU A 47 4.59 5.85 4.68
C LEU A 47 5.63 6.96 4.52
N GLU A 48 6.72 6.93 5.29
CA GLU A 48 7.82 7.89 5.20
C GLU A 48 8.35 8.00 3.76
N ARG A 49 8.70 6.86 3.14
CA ARG A 49 9.18 6.85 1.77
C ARG A 49 8.15 7.41 0.77
N PHE A 50 6.90 7.01 0.90
CA PHE A 50 5.83 7.47 0.02
C PHE A 50 5.61 8.98 0.09
N LEU A 51 5.76 9.57 1.27
CA LEU A 51 5.63 11.01 1.52
C LEU A 51 6.87 11.78 1.06
N ASP A 52 8.07 11.25 1.29
CA ASP A 52 9.34 11.84 0.85
C ASP A 52 9.38 12.00 -0.69
N GLU A 53 8.96 10.96 -1.43
CA GLU A 53 8.84 11.00 -2.90
C GLU A 53 7.84 12.08 -3.41
N ARG A 54 6.98 12.60 -2.53
CA ARG A 54 6.01 13.67 -2.80
C ARG A 54 6.40 15.02 -2.19
N GLY A 55 7.56 15.10 -1.54
CA GLY A 55 8.02 16.30 -0.84
C GLY A 55 7.18 16.66 0.38
N ILE A 56 6.42 15.71 0.95
CA ILE A 56 5.62 15.94 2.15
C ILE A 56 6.48 15.67 3.38
N ALA A 57 6.71 16.71 4.17
CA ALA A 57 7.52 16.61 5.38
C ALA A 57 6.86 15.70 6.43
N CYS A 58 7.66 14.82 7.01
CA CYS A 58 7.31 13.99 8.15
C CYS A 58 8.45 13.96 9.17
N ARG A 59 8.14 13.59 10.41
CA ARG A 59 9.15 13.44 11.48
C ARG A 59 8.84 12.24 12.34
N TRP A 60 9.88 11.59 12.85
CA TRP A 60 9.73 10.54 13.85
C TRP A 60 9.55 11.12 15.25
N ASP A 61 8.62 10.53 16.00
CA ASP A 61 8.33 10.79 17.42
C ASP A 61 8.35 9.43 18.12
N GLY A 62 9.54 9.03 18.56
CA GLY A 62 9.81 7.65 19.00
C GLY A 62 9.62 6.65 17.84
N GLN A 63 8.64 5.76 17.98
CA GLN A 63 8.28 4.76 16.95
C GLN A 63 7.14 5.22 16.02
N ALA A 64 6.54 6.38 16.29
CA ALA A 64 5.44 6.92 15.50
C ALA A 64 5.96 7.90 14.45
N LEU A 65 5.43 7.82 13.23
CA LEU A 65 5.67 8.82 12.20
C LEU A 65 4.59 9.92 12.32
N ARG A 66 5.02 11.15 12.56
CA ARG A 66 4.16 12.33 12.61
C ARG A 66 4.20 13.04 11.26
N VAL A 67 3.01 13.31 10.73
CA VAL A 67 2.82 14.00 9.46
C VAL A 67 1.80 15.09 9.70
N ASP A 68 2.16 16.33 9.38
CA ASP A 68 1.26 17.48 9.48
C ASP A 68 0.72 17.81 8.09
N HIS A 69 -0.14 16.92 7.60
CA HIS A 69 -0.78 17.06 6.30
C HIS A 69 -2.28 16.76 6.42
N PRO A 70 -3.15 17.78 6.34
CA PRO A 70 -4.59 17.62 6.61
C PRO A 70 -5.29 16.70 5.60
N GLY A 71 -4.76 16.57 4.39
CA GLY A 71 -5.27 15.66 3.37
C GLY A 71 -4.84 14.20 3.55
N LEU A 72 -3.97 13.88 4.51
CA LEU A 72 -3.48 12.52 4.72
C LEU A 72 -4.34 11.78 5.76
N LYS A 73 -4.83 10.61 5.37
CA LYS A 73 -5.44 9.62 6.27
C LYS A 73 -4.88 8.24 5.96
N VAL A 74 -4.19 7.62 6.90
CA VAL A 74 -3.84 6.20 6.77
C VAL A 74 -5.08 5.38 7.12
N VAL A 75 -5.55 4.56 6.18
CA VAL A 75 -6.73 3.70 6.38
C VAL A 75 -6.32 2.45 7.15
N GLY A 76 -5.20 1.85 6.77
CA GLY A 76 -4.66 0.67 7.43
C GLY A 76 -3.53 0.05 6.62
N GLY A 77 -3.15 -1.17 6.97
CA GLY A 77 -2.17 -1.91 6.17
C GLY A 77 -2.20 -3.39 6.48
N GLY A 78 -1.41 -4.13 5.72
CA GLY A 78 -1.28 -5.56 5.87
C GLY A 78 0.00 -6.09 5.25
N ARG A 79 -0.01 -7.38 4.95
CA ARG A 79 1.03 -8.11 4.24
C ARG A 79 0.50 -8.51 2.87
N PHE A 80 1.43 -8.69 1.93
CA PHE A 80 1.10 -9.16 0.61
C PHE A 80 2.09 -10.20 0.10
N ARG A 81 1.62 -10.96 -0.88
CA ARG A 81 2.42 -11.82 -1.75
C ARG A 81 1.88 -11.68 -3.16
N LEU A 82 2.74 -11.23 -4.05
CA LEU A 82 2.52 -11.15 -5.48
C LEU A 82 3.27 -12.31 -6.14
N GLU A 83 2.52 -13.19 -6.80
CA GLU A 83 3.03 -14.27 -7.64
C GLU A 83 2.73 -13.91 -9.11
N GLN A 84 3.67 -13.22 -9.76
CA GLN A 84 3.51 -12.70 -11.13
C GLN A 84 3.28 -13.83 -12.12
N ALA A 85 4.06 -14.91 -12.01
CA ALA A 85 3.95 -16.06 -12.92
C ALA A 85 2.58 -16.75 -12.85
N LYS A 86 1.89 -16.66 -11.71
CA LYS A 86 0.55 -17.22 -11.50
C LYS A 86 -0.57 -16.19 -11.68
N GLY A 87 -0.22 -14.92 -11.89
CA GLY A 87 -1.17 -13.82 -11.92
C GLY A 87 -1.98 -13.70 -10.63
N ALA A 88 -1.35 -13.86 -9.45
CA ALA A 88 -2.06 -13.87 -8.17
C ALA A 88 -1.48 -12.83 -7.19
N LEU A 89 -2.37 -12.18 -6.44
CA LEU A 89 -2.05 -11.30 -5.33
C LEU A 89 -2.84 -11.74 -4.10
N GLU A 90 -2.13 -12.10 -3.03
CA GLU A 90 -2.73 -12.35 -1.72
C GLU A 90 -2.47 -11.16 -0.80
N LEU A 91 -3.51 -10.72 -0.07
CA LEU A 91 -3.47 -9.68 0.97
C LEU A 91 -3.99 -10.25 2.29
N TRP A 92 -3.28 -10.03 3.40
CA TRP A 92 -3.67 -10.55 4.72
C TRP A 92 -3.06 -9.75 5.86
N ASP A 93 -3.36 -10.14 7.10
CA ASP A 93 -2.81 -9.55 8.34
C ASP A 93 -3.23 -8.08 8.55
N ASN A 94 -2.70 -7.44 9.60
CA ASN A 94 -2.92 -6.02 9.89
C ASN A 94 -1.61 -5.28 10.17
N SER A 95 -1.67 -3.95 10.06
CA SER A 95 -0.62 -3.10 10.61
C SER A 95 -0.76 -3.00 12.13
N GLN A 96 0.36 -3.05 12.84
CA GLN A 96 0.37 -2.78 14.29
C GLN A 96 0.15 -1.29 14.59
N ALA A 97 0.64 -0.40 13.73
CA ALA A 97 0.53 1.05 13.92
C ALA A 97 -0.80 1.60 13.38
N TYR A 98 -1.31 1.03 12.29
CA TYR A 98 -2.43 1.59 11.54
C TYR A 98 -3.67 0.70 11.48
N GLY A 99 -3.65 -0.48 12.12
CA GLY A 99 -4.76 -1.42 12.05
C GLY A 99 -4.88 -2.13 10.70
N ARG A 100 -6.01 -2.82 10.51
CA ARG A 100 -6.31 -3.57 9.28
C ARG A 100 -6.77 -2.58 8.19
N PHE A 101 -6.41 -2.89 6.95
CA PHE A 101 -6.92 -2.19 5.77
C PHE A 101 -8.43 -2.44 5.59
N ASP A 102 -9.08 -1.55 4.84
CA ASP A 102 -10.45 -1.72 4.36
C ASP A 102 -10.41 -2.52 3.05
N ASP A 103 -11.05 -3.69 3.06
CA ASP A 103 -11.05 -4.61 1.91
C ASP A 103 -12.04 -4.19 0.81
N ALA A 104 -12.97 -3.29 1.12
CA ALA A 104 -14.01 -2.86 0.20
C ALA A 104 -13.39 -2.17 -1.03
N GLY A 105 -13.67 -2.72 -2.22
CA GLY A 105 -13.27 -2.10 -3.48
C GLY A 105 -11.80 -2.28 -3.87
N ILE A 106 -10.97 -2.93 -3.05
CA ILE A 106 -9.55 -3.16 -3.40
C ILE A 106 -9.42 -4.00 -4.66
N ALA A 107 -10.18 -5.10 -4.77
CA ALA A 107 -10.08 -6.00 -5.92
C ALA A 107 -10.54 -5.30 -7.21
N GLU A 108 -11.62 -4.54 -7.16
CA GLU A 108 -12.13 -3.72 -8.26
C GLU A 108 -11.12 -2.63 -8.64
N GLY A 109 -10.58 -1.92 -7.65
CA GLY A 109 -9.60 -0.85 -7.84
C GLY A 109 -8.31 -1.35 -8.48
N LEU A 110 -7.79 -2.51 -8.03
CA LEU A 110 -6.58 -3.12 -8.60
C LEU A 110 -6.80 -3.58 -10.05
N ARG A 111 -7.99 -4.07 -10.40
CA ARG A 111 -8.32 -4.43 -11.79
C ARG A 111 -8.41 -3.21 -12.69
N ALA A 112 -8.92 -2.10 -12.18
CA ALA A 112 -8.98 -0.82 -12.89
C ALA A 112 -7.61 -0.13 -12.97
N ALA A 113 -6.70 -0.41 -12.03
CA ALA A 113 -5.34 0.08 -12.07
C ALA A 113 -4.56 -0.56 -13.24
N ALA A 114 -3.95 0.27 -14.09
CA ALA A 114 -3.15 -0.19 -15.20
C ALA A 114 -1.84 -0.88 -14.75
N GLY A 115 -1.21 -1.62 -15.66
CA GLY A 115 0.11 -2.21 -15.44
C GLY A 115 0.05 -3.63 -14.87
N PRO A 116 1.03 -4.07 -14.05
CA PRO A 116 1.14 -5.47 -13.63
C PRO A 116 0.03 -5.94 -12.68
N TRP A 117 -0.86 -5.02 -12.29
CA TRP A 117 -1.98 -5.27 -11.38
C TRP A 117 -3.26 -5.65 -12.13
N SER A 118 -3.38 -5.22 -13.41
CA SER A 118 -4.52 -5.55 -14.24
C SER A 118 -4.50 -7.04 -14.58
N GLY A 119 -5.58 -7.75 -14.24
CA GLY A 119 -5.71 -9.19 -14.52
C GLY A 119 -5.24 -10.13 -13.42
N LEU A 120 -4.76 -9.61 -12.28
CA LEU A 120 -4.45 -10.45 -11.13
C LEU A 120 -5.71 -11.02 -10.47
N SER A 121 -5.64 -12.29 -10.06
CA SER A 121 -6.56 -12.87 -9.09
C SER A 121 -6.20 -12.33 -7.70
N VAL A 122 -7.09 -11.54 -7.09
CA VAL A 122 -6.89 -10.94 -5.77
C VAL A 122 -7.60 -11.78 -4.72
N VAL A 123 -6.87 -12.25 -3.73
CA VAL A 123 -7.38 -13.00 -2.57
C VAL A 123 -7.10 -12.21 -1.30
N ILE A 124 -8.14 -11.90 -0.54
CA ILE A 124 -8.05 -11.18 0.74
C ILE A 124 -8.40 -12.17 1.86
N ARG A 125 -7.54 -12.27 2.88
CA ARG A 125 -7.68 -13.20 4.02
C ARG A 125 -7.68 -12.49 5.36
#